data_AF-A0A9P7G2N0-F1
#
_entry.id   AF-A0A9P7G2N0-F1
#
_cell.length_a   1.000
_cell.length_b   1.000
_cell.length_c   1.000
_cell.angle_alpha   90.00
_cell.angle_beta   90.00
_cell.angle_gamma   90.00
#
_symmetry.space_group_name_H-M   'P 1'
#
loop_
_entity.id
_entity.type
_entity.pdbx_description
1 polymer ?
#
loop_
_entity_poly.entity_id
_entity_poly.type
_entity_poly.pdbx_seq_one_letter_code
_entity_poly.pdbx_strand_id
1 'polypeptide(L)' 'MLIGGNYTDRIRERLENQPGLGKTIFDLGCGTGAWAMDMAADFPHCSVVGADIAPMDIGLAPSNLR' A
#
# COMPACT_ATOMS: atom_id res chain seq x y z
N MET A 1 3.56 -1.99 11.52
CA MET A 1 4.71 -1.14 11.16
C MET A 1 5.99 -1.83 11.60
N LEU A 2 7.02 -1.85 10.75
CA LEU A 2 8.30 -2.45 11.11
C LEU A 2 9.12 -1.45 11.92
N ILE A 3 9.99 -1.96 12.81
CA ILE A 3 10.99 -1.10 13.46
C ILE A 3 11.91 -0.60 12.34
N GLY A 4 11.81 0.68 12.00
CA GLY A 4 12.57 1.32 10.91
C GLY A 4 11.80 1.64 9.63
N GLY A 5 10.48 1.41 9.55
CA GLY A 5 9.66 1.88 8.42
C GLY A 5 8.47 0.98 8.08
N ASN A 6 7.90 1.16 6.88
CA ASN A 6 6.75 0.40 6.42
C ASN A 6 7.12 -0.94 5.76
N TYR A 7 8.35 -1.06 5.24
CA TYR A 7 8.81 -2.21 4.47
C TYR A 7 10.35 -2.29 4.48
N THR A 8 10.91 -3.41 4.00
CA THR A 8 12.36 -3.63 3.87
C THR A 8 12.88 -3.24 2.49
N ASP A 9 14.20 -3.11 2.32
CA ASP A 9 14.83 -2.75 1.04
C ASP A 9 14.46 -3.70 -0.11
N ARG A 10 14.33 -5.00 0.18
CA ARG A 10 13.89 -6.00 -0.81
C ARG A 10 12.48 -5.71 -1.36
N ILE A 11 11.61 -5.13 -0.55
CA ILE A 11 10.26 -4.73 -1.01
C ILE A 11 10.37 -3.48 -1.86
N ARG A 12 11.22 -2.51 -1.48
CA ARG A 12 11.49 -1.32 -2.29
C ARG A 12 11.95 -1.71 -3.69
N GLU A 13 12.99 -2.53 -3.81
CA GLU A 13 13.54 -3.01 -5.09
C GLU A 13 12.46 -3.69 -5.95
N ARG A 14 11.61 -4.52 -5.33
CA ARG A 14 10.54 -5.22 -6.05
C ARG A 14 9.44 -4.26 -6.53
N LEU A 15 9.17 -3.21 -5.79
CA LEU A 15 8.13 -2.24 -6.10
C LEU A 15 8.64 -1.06 -6.91
N GLU A 16 9.94 -0.95 -7.23
CA GLU A 16 10.48 0.10 -8.11
C GLU A 16 9.69 0.22 -9.42
N ASN A 17 9.54 1.45 -9.92
CA ASN A 17 8.78 1.68 -11.14
C ASN A 17 9.48 0.99 -12.33
N GLN A 18 8.76 0.06 -12.95
CA GLN A 18 9.21 -0.67 -14.12
C GLN A 18 8.24 -0.37 -15.27
N PRO A 19 8.66 0.43 -16.27
CA PRO A 19 7.80 0.80 -17.39
C PRO A 19 7.19 -0.42 -18.06
N GLY A 20 5.86 -0.39 -18.25
CA GLY A 20 5.11 -1.49 -18.85
C GLY A 20 4.69 -2.61 -17.90
N LEU A 21 5.07 -2.55 -16.62
CA LEU A 21 4.66 -3.53 -15.61
C LEU A 21 3.92 -2.87 -14.45
N GLY A 22 2.59 -3.02 -14.43
CA GLY A 22 1.77 -2.61 -13.29
C GLY A 22 1.95 -3.55 -12.09
N LYS A 23 2.10 -2.97 -10.90
CA LYS A 23 2.28 -3.73 -9.64
C LYS A 23 1.16 -3.40 -8.67
N THR A 24 0.77 -4.41 -7.90
CA THR A 24 -0.27 -4.30 -6.88
C THR A 24 0.25 -4.74 -5.52
N ILE A 25 -0.03 -3.95 -4.50
CA ILE A 25 0.21 -4.22 -3.09
C ILE A 25 -1.14 -4.58 -2.47
N PHE A 26 -1.21 -5.68 -1.74
CA PHE A 26 -2.44 -6.12 -1.07
C PHE A 26 -2.21 -6.21 0.43
N ASP A 27 -2.91 -5.38 1.20
CA ASP A 27 -2.86 -5.32 2.66
C ASP A 27 -4.09 -6.04 3.24
N LEU A 28 -3.85 -7.22 3.81
CA LEU A 28 -4.90 -8.08 4.36
C LEU A 28 -4.95 -7.93 5.89
N GLY A 29 -6.14 -7.60 6.41
CA GLY A 29 -6.28 -7.17 7.81
C GLY A 29 -5.75 -5.76 8.00
N CYS A 30 -6.07 -4.86 7.07
CA CYS A 30 -5.49 -3.51 7.03
C CYS A 30 -6.03 -2.57 8.12
N GLY A 31 -7.04 -2.99 8.91
CA GLY A 31 -7.53 -2.27 10.07
C GLY A 31 -8.03 -0.86 9.75
N THR A 32 -7.29 0.16 10.17
CA THR A 32 -7.62 1.57 9.85
C THR A 32 -7.16 1.99 8.45
N GLY A 33 -6.46 1.13 7.72
CA GLY A 33 -5.87 1.44 6.42
C GLY A 33 -4.60 2.30 6.47
N ALA A 34 -4.08 2.62 7.65
CA ALA A 34 -2.92 3.51 7.81
C ALA A 34 -1.69 3.03 7.02
N TRP A 35 -1.37 1.74 7.10
CA TRP A 35 -0.24 1.19 6.36
C TRP A 35 -0.46 1.22 4.84
N ALA A 36 -1.66 0.84 4.37
CA ALA A 36 -2.01 0.92 2.96
C ALA A 36 -1.96 2.36 2.40
N MET A 37 -2.34 3.37 3.21
CA MET A 37 -2.20 4.78 2.85
C MET A 37 -0.73 5.19 2.69
N ASP A 38 0.13 4.81 3.63
CA ASP A 38 1.56 5.10 3.52
C ASP A 38 2.19 4.42 2.30
N MET A 39 1.85 3.14 2.06
CA MET A 39 2.33 2.42 0.88
C MET A 39 1.86 3.04 -0.43
N ALA A 40 0.63 3.56 -0.47
CA ALA A 40 0.08 4.26 -1.62
C ALA A 40 0.82 5.58 -1.89
N ALA A 41 1.25 6.29 -0.84
CA ALA A 41 2.06 7.50 -0.94
C ALA A 41 3.50 7.21 -1.37
N ASP A 42 4.12 6.17 -0.82
CA ASP A 42 5.51 5.78 -1.13
C ASP A 42 5.66 5.20 -2.55
N PHE A 43 4.61 4.55 -3.07
CA PHE A 43 4.62 3.92 -4.40
C PHE A 43 3.42 4.37 -5.27
N PRO A 44 3.41 5.62 -5.74
CA PRO A 44 2.27 6.19 -6.48
C PRO A 44 2.00 5.51 -7.83
N HIS A 45 2.98 4.79 -8.39
CA HIS A 45 2.85 4.00 -9.62
C HIS A 45 2.28 2.58 -9.37
N CYS A 46 2.13 2.17 -8.11
CA CYS A 46 1.53 0.90 -7.74
C CYS A 46 0.05 1.08 -7.39
N SER A 47 -0.75 0.05 -7.64
CA SER A 47 -2.08 -0.10 -7.04
C SER A 47 -1.93 -0.60 -5.62
N VAL A 48 -2.67 -0.04 -4.67
CA VAL A 48 -2.78 -0.57 -3.31
C VAL A 48 -4.22 -0.98 -3.07
N VAL A 49 -4.41 -2.18 -2.51
CA VAL A 49 -5.71 -2.72 -2.15
C VAL A 49 -5.70 -3.07 -0.67
N GLY A 50 -6.65 -2.56 0.10
CA GLY A 50 -6.87 -2.92 1.49
C GLY A 50 -8.09 -3.82 1.64
N ALA A 51 -8.01 -4.84 2.50
CA ALA A 51 -9.17 -5.62 2.91
C ALA A 51 -9.15 -5.92 4.40
N ASP A 52 -10.27 -5.70 5.08
CA ASP A 52 -10.47 -6.09 6.47
C ASP A 52 -11.88 -6.71 6.64
N ILE A 53 -12.03 -7.56 7.66
CA ILE A 53 -13.35 -8.11 8.03
C ILE A 53 -14.18 -7.07 8.79
N ALA A 54 -13.51 -6.15 9.50
CA ALA A 54 -14.16 -5.04 10.16
C ALA A 54 -14.53 -3.95 9.14
N PRO A 55 -15.64 -3.22 9.35
CA PRO A 55 -15.95 -2.05 8.53
C PRO A 55 -14.84 -1.01 8.62
N MET A 56 -14.50 -0.41 7.48
CA MET A 56 -13.45 0.61 7.37
C MET A 56 -14.05 1.94 6.90
N ASP A 57 -13.63 3.03 7.55
CA ASP A 57 -13.88 4.40 7.08
C ASP A 57 -12.62 4.92 6.40
N ILE A 58 -12.58 4.75 5.08
CA ILE A 58 -11.52 5.21 4.19
C ILE A 58 -12.00 6.53 3.59
N GLY A 59 -11.72 7.62 4.30
CA GLY A 59 -12.14 8.97 3.91
C GLY A 59 -11.54 9.44 2.58
N LEU A 60 -10.58 10.38 2.62
CA LEU A 60 -9.87 10.85 1.43
C LEU A 60 -8.65 9.96 1.14
N ALA A 61 -8.92 8.74 0.67
CA ALA A 61 -7.85 7.83 0.26
C ALA A 61 -7.11 8.35 -1.00
N PRO A 62 -5.80 8.09 -1.14
CA PRO A 62 -5.07 8.33 -2.38
C PRO A 62 -5.74 7.63 -3.56
N SER A 63 -5.64 8.20 -4.78
CA SER A 63 -6.32 7.68 -5.97
C SER A 63 -5.87 6.28 -6.40
N ASN A 64 -4.70 5.83 -5.92
CA ASN A 64 -4.16 4.51 -6.15
C ASN A 64 -4.46 3.51 -5.02
N LEU A 65 -5.15 3.92 -3.95
CA LEU A 65 -5.63 3.05 -2.87
C LEU A 65 -7.12 2.73 -3.05
N ARG A 66 -7.50 1.48 -2.80
CA ARG A 66 -8.87 0.97 -2.89
C ARG A 66 -9.15 -0.11 -1.87
#